data_AF-A0A933U6D0-F1
#
_entry.id   AF-A0A933U6D0-F1
#
_cell.length_a   1.000
_cell.length_b   1.000
_cell.length_c   1.000
_cell.angle_alpha   90.00
_cell.angle_beta   90.00
_cell.angle_gamma   90.00
#
_symmetry.space_group_name_H-M   'P 1'
#
loop_
_entity.id
_entity.type
_entity.pdbx_description
1 polymer ?
#
loop_
_entity_poly.entity_id
_entity_poly.type
_entity_poly.pdbx_seq_one_letter_code
_entity_poly.pdbx_strand_id
1 'polypeptide(L)'
;MPSPPRWDAVDFMIDFNTREKRFGVLTETLSWAASVAFFRRAETETHYLAEPTTLDQRYHKTLLAALIAEGERLLSRIQQAGGLPDNLDGIKAADVDAMVEELRNTHSQWYGGMTAERRAEILQEVEKGFAAPATPWTKKDSERVRQLIAKRAGRSTTPVAALG
;
A
#
# COMPACT_ATOMS: atom_id res chain seq x y z
N MET A 1 17.27 -15.53 -26.83
CA MET A 1 15.95 -16.10 -26.52
C MET A 1 15.11 -15.00 -25.89
N PRO A 2 13.84 -14.78 -26.28
CA PRO A 2 13.00 -13.85 -25.54
C PRO A 2 12.78 -14.43 -24.14
N SER A 3 12.97 -13.61 -23.12
CA SER A 3 12.69 -13.97 -21.72
C SER A 3 11.22 -14.39 -21.59
N PRO A 4 10.86 -15.37 -20.74
CA PRO A 4 9.45 -15.70 -20.51
C PRO A 4 8.68 -14.45 -20.04
N PRO A 5 7.36 -14.35 -20.29
CA PRO A 5 6.58 -13.15 -19.97
C PRO A 5 6.58 -12.91 -18.46
N ARG A 6 7.02 -11.71 -18.05
CA ARG A 6 7.15 -11.27 -16.64
C ARG A 6 5.85 -11.40 -15.81
N TRP A 7 4.71 -11.50 -16.48
CA TRP A 7 3.38 -11.54 -15.87
C TRP A 7 2.83 -12.95 -15.64
N ASP A 8 3.42 -13.98 -16.26
CA ASP A 8 2.94 -15.38 -16.17
C ASP A 8 2.95 -15.91 -14.73
N ALA A 9 3.93 -15.49 -13.93
CA ALA A 9 4.00 -15.87 -12.51
C ALA A 9 2.84 -15.27 -11.70
N VAL A 10 2.38 -14.06 -12.04
CA VAL A 10 1.26 -13.40 -11.36
C VAL A 10 -0.06 -14.03 -11.79
N ASP A 11 -0.24 -14.29 -13.10
CA ASP A 11 -1.41 -15.00 -13.62
C ASP A 11 -1.51 -16.41 -13.02
N PHE A 12 -0.40 -17.17 -12.97
CA PHE A 12 -0.36 -18.48 -12.34
C PHE A 12 -0.77 -18.44 -10.86
N MET A 13 -0.28 -17.45 -10.11
CA MET A 13 -0.57 -17.33 -8.68
C MET A 13 -2.03 -16.92 -8.41
N ILE A 14 -2.62 -16.08 -9.26
CA ILE A 14 -4.05 -15.73 -9.18
C ILE A 14 -4.92 -16.94 -9.51
N ASP A 15 -4.59 -17.70 -10.56
CA ASP A 15 -5.29 -18.94 -10.90
C ASP A 15 -5.13 -19.99 -9.79
N PHE A 16 -3.95 -20.08 -9.16
CA PHE A 16 -3.69 -20.97 -8.02
C PHE A 16 -4.55 -20.60 -6.80
N ASN A 17 -4.60 -19.31 -6.44
CA ASN A 17 -5.39 -18.81 -5.30
C ASN A 17 -6.90 -18.92 -5.51
N THR A 18 -7.38 -18.85 -6.75
CA THR A 18 -8.82 -18.90 -7.07
C THR A 18 -9.36 -20.32 -7.25
N ARG A 19 -8.54 -21.28 -7.71
CA ARG A 19 -8.99 -22.64 -8.04
C ARG A 19 -8.78 -23.67 -6.92
N GLU A 20 -7.75 -23.54 -6.07
CA GLU A 20 -7.50 -24.49 -4.98
C GLU A 20 -7.95 -23.97 -3.61
N LYS A 21 -9.26 -24.04 -3.35
CA LYS A 21 -9.88 -23.74 -2.04
C LYS A 21 -9.56 -24.78 -0.94
N ARG A 22 -8.32 -25.26 -0.83
CA ARG A 22 -7.96 -26.40 0.05
C ARG A 22 -7.06 -26.06 1.22
N PHE A 23 -6.46 -24.87 1.24
CA PHE A 23 -5.51 -24.49 2.28
C PHE A 23 -6.16 -23.57 3.32
N GLY A 24 -5.67 -23.61 4.56
CA GLY A 24 -6.18 -22.75 5.64
C GLY A 24 -5.98 -21.27 5.32
N VAL A 25 -6.74 -20.39 5.99
CA VAL A 25 -6.72 -18.93 5.75
C VAL A 25 -5.31 -18.34 5.79
N LEU A 26 -4.43 -18.84 6.68
CA LEU A 26 -3.04 -18.40 6.76
C LEU A 26 -2.25 -18.71 5.48
N THR A 27 -2.36 -19.92 4.95
CA THR A 27 -1.64 -20.32 3.73
C THR A 27 -2.12 -19.50 2.54
N GLU A 28 -3.43 -19.26 2.44
CA GLU A 28 -3.98 -18.41 1.38
C GLU A 28 -3.46 -16.96 1.50
N THR A 29 -3.40 -16.42 2.72
CA THR A 29 -2.83 -15.09 2.98
C THR A 29 -1.36 -15.01 2.59
N LEU A 30 -0.55 -16.01 2.94
CA LEU A 30 0.87 -16.06 2.57
C LEU A 30 1.06 -16.14 1.04
N SER A 31 0.25 -16.97 0.37
CA SER A 31 0.26 -17.10 -1.09
C SER A 31 -0.13 -15.79 -1.78
N TRP A 32 -1.16 -15.10 -1.28
CA TRP A 32 -1.55 -13.79 -1.79
C TRP A 32 -0.46 -12.74 -1.56
N ALA A 33 0.14 -12.68 -0.37
CA ALA A 33 1.23 -11.75 -0.08
C ALA A 33 2.45 -11.99 -1.00
N ALA A 34 2.79 -13.24 -1.28
CA ALA A 34 3.82 -13.58 -2.27
C ALA A 34 3.43 -13.11 -3.69
N SER A 35 2.15 -13.21 -4.06
CA SER A 35 1.65 -12.70 -5.36
C SER A 35 1.84 -11.19 -5.48
N VAL A 36 1.55 -10.45 -4.41
CA VAL A 36 1.79 -9.00 -4.34
C VAL A 36 3.27 -8.69 -4.50
N ALA A 37 4.17 -9.43 -3.84
CA ALA A 37 5.61 -9.23 -3.99
C ALA A 37 6.10 -9.46 -5.44
N PHE A 38 5.60 -10.50 -6.12
CA PHE A 38 5.91 -10.74 -7.53
C PHE A 38 5.38 -9.63 -8.43
N PHE A 39 4.15 -9.17 -8.18
CA PHE A 39 3.55 -8.04 -8.90
C PHE A 39 4.41 -6.77 -8.76
N ARG A 40 4.83 -6.41 -7.54
CA ARG A 40 5.68 -5.24 -7.29
C ARG A 40 7.01 -5.31 -8.02
N ARG A 41 7.60 -6.49 -8.08
CA ARG A 41 8.83 -6.70 -8.85
C ARG A 41 8.59 -6.49 -10.35
N ALA A 42 7.54 -7.08 -10.90
CA ALA A 42 7.19 -6.91 -12.31
C ALA A 42 6.85 -5.44 -12.65
N GLU A 43 6.10 -4.76 -11.78
CA GLU A 43 5.80 -3.32 -11.88
C GLU A 43 7.08 -2.48 -11.89
N THR A 44 8.01 -2.72 -10.96
CA THR A 44 9.31 -2.05 -10.92
C THR A 44 10.06 -2.20 -12.25
N GLU A 45 10.14 -3.44 -12.74
CA GLU A 45 10.88 -3.77 -13.95
C GLU A 45 10.26 -3.26 -15.26
N THR A 46 8.95 -3.00 -15.29
CA THR A 46 8.21 -2.65 -16.52
C THR A 46 7.67 -1.23 -16.56
N HIS A 47 7.33 -0.65 -15.41
CA HIS A 47 6.67 0.67 -15.31
C HIS A 47 7.58 1.74 -14.69
N TYR A 48 8.57 1.35 -13.88
CA TYR A 48 9.52 2.30 -13.28
C TYR A 48 10.88 2.32 -13.98
N LEU A 49 11.41 1.15 -14.34
CA LEU A 49 12.74 1.02 -14.98
C LEU A 49 12.69 0.98 -16.51
N ALA A 50 11.50 0.85 -17.09
CA ALA A 50 11.28 0.76 -18.52
C ALA A 50 10.04 1.55 -18.93
N GLU A 51 9.88 1.77 -20.24
CA GLU A 51 8.68 2.38 -20.81
C GLU A 51 7.66 1.26 -21.11
N PRO A 52 6.51 1.20 -20.39
CA PRO A 52 5.59 0.07 -20.48
C PRO A 52 4.85 0.06 -21.81
N THR A 53 4.78 -1.11 -22.45
CA THR A 53 3.98 -1.28 -23.67
C THR A 53 2.47 -1.18 -23.36
N THR A 54 1.64 -0.99 -24.38
CA THR A 54 0.17 -1.03 -24.19
C THR A 54 -0.31 -2.36 -23.61
N LEU A 55 0.39 -3.46 -23.93
CA LEU A 55 0.08 -4.77 -23.37
C LEU A 55 0.46 -4.84 -21.88
N ASP A 56 1.64 -4.34 -21.51
CA ASP A 56 2.06 -4.27 -20.09
C ASP A 56 1.09 -3.43 -19.26
N GLN A 57 0.63 -2.30 -19.79
CA GLN A 57 -0.34 -1.44 -19.11
C GLN A 57 -1.68 -2.16 -18.89
N ARG A 58 -2.13 -2.97 -19.86
CA ARG A 58 -3.36 -3.77 -19.72
C ARG A 58 -3.18 -4.87 -18.69
N TYR A 59 -2.06 -5.60 -18.72
CA TYR A 59 -1.77 -6.64 -17.74
C TYR A 59 -1.66 -6.07 -16.33
N HIS A 60 -0.86 -5.02 -16.15
CA HIS A 60 -0.71 -4.36 -14.86
C HIS A 60 -2.05 -3.92 -14.28
N LYS A 61 -2.91 -3.28 -15.08
CA LYS A 61 -4.26 -2.89 -14.64
C LYS A 61 -5.12 -4.07 -14.19
N THR A 62 -5.16 -5.13 -14.99
CA THR A 62 -5.97 -6.33 -14.72
C THR A 62 -5.50 -7.06 -13.46
N LEU A 63 -4.19 -7.29 -13.35
CA LEU A 63 -3.58 -8.00 -12.23
C LEU A 63 -3.71 -7.22 -10.93
N LEU A 64 -3.53 -5.90 -10.99
CA LEU A 64 -3.74 -5.03 -9.84
C LEU A 64 -5.17 -5.09 -9.31
N ALA A 65 -6.17 -5.03 -10.20
CA ALA A 65 -7.57 -5.16 -9.81
C ALA A 65 -7.89 -6.54 -9.20
N ALA A 66 -7.31 -7.61 -9.76
CA ALA A 66 -7.49 -8.96 -9.25
C ALA A 66 -6.85 -9.15 -7.86
N LEU A 67 -5.65 -8.62 -7.62
CA LEU A 67 -4.98 -8.68 -6.32
C LEU A 67 -5.77 -7.92 -5.24
N ILE A 68 -6.34 -6.77 -5.58
CA ILE A 68 -7.23 -6.01 -4.68
C ILE A 68 -8.45 -6.85 -4.32
N ALA A 69 -9.14 -7.41 -5.31
CA ALA A 69 -10.33 -8.22 -5.09
C ALA A 69 -10.04 -9.45 -4.23
N GLU A 70 -8.90 -10.11 -4.44
CA GLU A 70 -8.49 -11.28 -3.66
C GLU A 70 -8.11 -10.91 -2.22
N GLY A 71 -7.44 -9.79 -2.00
CA GLY A 71 -7.13 -9.29 -0.66
C GLY A 71 -8.39 -8.97 0.15
N GLU A 72 -9.38 -8.33 -0.47
CA GLU A 72 -10.70 -8.07 0.12
C GLU A 72 -11.46 -9.35 0.49
N ARG A 73 -11.41 -10.35 -0.39
CA ARG A 73 -11.96 -11.68 -0.12
C ARG A 73 -11.28 -12.33 1.09
N LEU A 74 -9.95 -12.21 1.21
CA LEU A 74 -9.19 -12.74 2.34
C LEU A 74 -9.53 -12.03 3.64
N LEU A 75 -9.62 -10.69 3.64
CA LEU A 75 -10.03 -9.91 4.82
C LEU A 75 -11.40 -10.37 5.34
N SER A 76 -12.36 -10.57 4.43
CA SER A 76 -13.68 -11.11 4.77
C SER A 76 -13.60 -12.49 5.43
N ARG A 77 -12.73 -13.37 4.93
CA ARG A 77 -12.53 -14.72 5.50
C ARG A 77 -11.80 -14.70 6.83
N ILE A 78 -10.79 -13.86 6.98
CA ILE A 78 -10.05 -13.67 8.24
C ILE A 78 -11.03 -13.21 9.31
N GLN A 79 -11.91 -12.26 8.98
CA GLN A 79 -12.95 -11.79 9.90
C GLN A 79 -13.91 -12.92 10.30
N GLN A 80 -14.39 -13.71 9.34
CA GLN A 80 -15.27 -14.86 9.61
C GLN A 80 -14.60 -15.95 10.46
N ALA A 81 -13.29 -16.13 10.33
CA ALA A 81 -12.51 -17.06 11.14
C ALA A 81 -12.18 -16.54 12.55
N GLY A 82 -12.50 -15.28 12.86
CA GLY A 82 -12.15 -14.64 14.13
C GLY A 82 -10.71 -14.12 14.19
N GLY A 83 -10.01 -14.07 13.06
CA GLY A 83 -8.61 -13.62 12.95
C GLY A 83 -7.73 -14.58 12.16
N LEU A 84 -6.47 -14.18 11.96
CA LEU A 84 -5.44 -15.08 11.47
C LEU A 84 -4.91 -15.95 12.61
N PRO A 85 -4.60 -17.23 12.36
CA PRO A 85 -3.86 -18.05 13.31
C PRO A 85 -2.49 -17.44 13.63
N ASP A 86 -1.97 -17.75 14.82
CA ASP A 86 -0.59 -17.46 15.17
C ASP A 86 0.36 -18.06 14.13
N ASN A 87 1.30 -17.24 13.66
CA ASN A 87 2.23 -17.60 12.61
C ASN A 87 3.62 -17.05 12.91
N LEU A 88 4.65 -17.76 12.44
CA LEU A 88 6.05 -17.42 12.70
C LEU A 88 6.46 -16.09 12.07
N ASP A 89 5.75 -15.68 11.01
CA ASP A 89 6.01 -14.44 10.27
C ASP A 89 5.36 -13.21 10.94
N GLY A 90 4.58 -13.40 12.01
CA GLY A 90 3.92 -12.34 12.77
C GLY A 90 2.86 -11.56 11.99
N ILE A 91 2.36 -12.11 10.88
CA ILE A 91 1.39 -11.47 9.98
C ILE A 91 0.03 -11.38 10.66
N LYS A 92 -0.56 -10.18 10.58
CA LYS A 92 -1.87 -9.84 11.14
C LYS A 92 -2.83 -9.45 10.04
N ALA A 93 -4.12 -9.48 10.37
CA ALA A 93 -5.18 -8.98 9.49
C ALA A 93 -4.92 -7.51 9.06
N ALA A 94 -4.36 -6.70 9.97
CA ALA A 94 -4.01 -5.31 9.69
C ALA A 94 -2.91 -5.16 8.62
N ASP A 95 -2.01 -6.13 8.50
CA ASP A 95 -0.97 -6.10 7.45
C ASP A 95 -1.59 -6.37 6.08
N VAL A 96 -2.55 -7.31 6.01
CA VAL A 96 -3.31 -7.58 4.78
C VAL A 96 -4.12 -6.36 4.36
N ASP A 97 -4.80 -5.70 5.30
CA ASP A 97 -5.57 -4.47 5.08
C ASP A 97 -4.69 -3.35 4.53
N ALA A 98 -3.53 -3.12 5.16
CA ALA A 98 -2.56 -2.12 4.70
C ALA A 98 -2.05 -2.41 3.29
N MET A 99 -1.77 -3.68 2.96
CA MET A 99 -1.34 -4.07 1.63
C MET A 99 -2.42 -3.85 0.57
N VAL A 100 -3.70 -4.12 0.89
CA VAL A 100 -4.84 -3.83 -0.02
C VAL A 100 -4.96 -2.33 -0.29
N GLU A 101 -4.85 -1.51 0.75
CA GLU A 101 -4.88 -0.05 0.60
C GLU A 101 -3.71 0.47 -0.24
N GLU A 102 -2.52 -0.11 -0.11
CA GLU A 102 -1.38 0.24 -0.95
C GLU A 102 -1.63 -0.09 -2.44
N LEU A 103 -2.26 -1.23 -2.73
CA LEU A 103 -2.67 -1.60 -4.09
C LEU A 103 -3.75 -0.66 -4.65
N ARG A 104 -4.71 -0.22 -3.83
CA ARG A 104 -5.71 0.79 -4.23
C ARG A 104 -5.08 2.14 -4.55
N ASN A 105 -4.12 2.57 -3.73
CA ASN A 105 -3.35 3.79 -3.98
C ASN A 105 -2.58 3.68 -5.30
N THR A 106 -1.96 2.51 -5.55
CA THR A 106 -1.27 2.22 -6.82
C THR A 106 -2.25 2.30 -8.00
N HIS A 107 -3.44 1.69 -7.89
CA HIS A 107 -4.43 1.73 -8.96
C HIS A 107 -4.88 3.16 -9.24
N SER A 108 -5.05 3.97 -8.19
CA SER A 108 -5.43 5.38 -8.30
C SER A 108 -4.31 6.22 -8.92
N GLN A 109 -3.05 5.95 -8.57
CA GLN A 109 -1.89 6.64 -9.13
C GLN A 109 -1.75 6.39 -10.65
N TRP A 110 -1.90 5.14 -11.09
CA TRP A 110 -1.69 4.78 -12.50
C TRP A 110 -2.93 4.93 -13.38
N TYR A 111 -4.11 4.70 -12.81
CA TYR A 111 -5.37 4.56 -13.58
C TYR A 111 -6.52 5.39 -13.01
N GLY A 112 -6.31 6.08 -11.89
CA GLY A 112 -7.24 7.09 -11.40
C GLY A 112 -7.28 8.22 -12.41
N GLY A 113 -8.41 8.38 -13.08
CA GLY A 113 -8.60 9.47 -14.03
C GLY A 113 -8.53 10.80 -13.28
N MET A 114 -7.42 11.50 -13.38
CA MET A 114 -7.38 12.92 -13.05
C MET A 114 -8.01 13.64 -14.23
N THR A 115 -9.24 14.11 -14.07
CA THR A 115 -9.84 14.99 -15.07
C THR A 115 -8.95 16.22 -15.23
N ALA A 116 -8.94 16.82 -16.42
CA ALA A 116 -8.15 18.04 -16.66
C ALA A 116 -8.54 19.14 -15.66
N GLU A 117 -9.81 19.17 -15.28
CA GLU A 117 -10.38 20.04 -14.26
C GLU A 117 -9.76 19.77 -12.88
N ARG A 118 -9.69 18.51 -12.43
CA ARG A 118 -9.09 18.18 -11.13
C ARG A 118 -7.59 18.48 -11.09
N ARG A 119 -6.90 18.30 -12.21
CA ARG A 119 -5.49 18.69 -12.34
C ARG A 119 -5.31 20.20 -12.19
N ALA A 120 -6.18 20.99 -12.82
CA ALA A 120 -6.14 22.44 -12.71
C ALA A 120 -6.46 22.90 -11.28
N GLU A 121 -7.43 22.28 -10.60
CA GLU A 121 -7.76 22.58 -9.20
C GLU A 121 -6.59 22.33 -8.25
N ILE A 122 -5.94 21.16 -8.34
CA ILE A 122 -4.79 20.83 -7.49
C ILE A 122 -3.63 21.79 -7.73
N LEU A 123 -3.34 22.13 -9.00
CA LEU A 123 -2.32 23.15 -9.30
C LEU A 123 -2.68 24.50 -8.68
N GLN A 124 -3.95 24.91 -8.76
CA GLN A 124 -4.40 26.16 -8.16
C GLN A 124 -4.31 26.16 -6.63
N GLU A 125 -4.60 25.03 -5.98
CA GLU A 125 -4.48 24.88 -4.53
C GLU A 125 -3.02 24.93 -4.07
N VAL A 126 -2.13 24.26 -4.80
CA VAL A 126 -0.68 24.29 -4.56
C VAL A 126 -0.13 25.70 -4.77
N GLU A 127 -0.50 26.36 -5.88
CA GLU A 127 -0.12 27.75 -6.16
C GLU A 127 -0.63 28.72 -5.10
N LYS A 128 -1.87 28.56 -4.62
CA LYS A 128 -2.40 29.36 -3.49
C LYS A 128 -1.64 29.11 -2.19
N GLY A 129 -1.20 27.88 -1.94
CA GLY A 129 -0.35 27.52 -0.81
C GLY A 129 1.04 28.16 -0.88
N PHE A 130 1.61 28.30 -2.08
CA PHE A 130 2.88 29.00 -2.31
C PHE A 130 2.73 30.53 -2.45
N ALA A 131 1.56 31.03 -2.83
CA ALA A 131 1.24 32.44 -2.97
C ALA A 131 0.75 33.09 -1.66
N ALA A 132 0.54 32.31 -0.60
CA ALA A 132 0.41 32.86 0.73
C ALA A 132 1.65 33.71 1.03
N PRO A 133 1.50 34.94 1.59
CA PRO A 133 2.66 35.75 1.93
C PRO A 133 3.54 34.92 2.86
N ALA A 134 4.81 34.76 2.49
CA ALA A 134 5.80 34.13 3.35
C ALA A 134 5.79 34.89 4.67
N THR A 135 5.09 34.36 5.67
CA THR A 135 5.11 34.94 7.01
C THR A 135 6.54 34.75 7.50
N PRO A 136 7.28 35.84 7.81
CA PRO A 136 8.64 35.73 8.26
C PRO A 136 8.66 34.87 9.52
N TRP A 137 9.44 33.80 9.52
CA TRP A 137 9.61 32.95 10.69
C TRP A 137 10.08 33.80 11.87
N THR A 138 9.25 33.95 12.90
CA THR A 138 9.58 34.83 14.03
C THR A 138 10.27 34.07 15.16
N LYS A 139 10.94 34.80 16.07
CA LYS A 139 11.47 34.22 17.32
C LYS A 139 10.38 33.53 18.14
N LYS A 140 9.12 34.00 18.07
CA LYS A 140 7.96 33.42 18.76
C LYS A 140 7.58 32.06 18.17
N ASP A 141 7.72 31.88 16.86
CA ASP A 141 7.44 30.60 16.18
C ASP A 141 8.50 29.55 16.53
N SER A 142 9.79 29.94 16.57
CA SER A 142 10.87 29.10 17.09
C SER A 142 10.60 28.60 18.51
N GLU A 143 10.15 29.50 19.39
CA GLU A 143 9.89 29.17 20.79
C GLU A 143 8.68 28.24 20.95
N ARG A 144 7.64 28.44 20.13
CA ARG A 144 6.46 27.56 20.10
C ARG A 144 6.82 26.14 19.67
N VAL A 145 7.69 25.99 18.67
CA VAL A 145 8.17 24.67 18.22
C VAL A 145 9.03 24.00 19.30
N ARG A 146 9.93 24.75 19.95
CA ARG A 146 10.72 24.23 21.09
C ARG A 146 9.85 23.74 22.23
N GLN A 147 8.80 24.49 22.58
CA GLN A 147 7.84 24.09 23.62
C GLN A 147 7.05 22.85 23.22
N LEU A 148 6.64 22.71 21.96
CA LEU A 148 5.96 21.51 21.45
C LEU A 148 6.87 20.27 21.51
N ILE A 149 8.14 20.42 21.12
CA ILE A 149 9.14 19.36 21.20
C ILE A 149 9.40 18.97 22.68
N ALA A 150 9.60 19.94 23.56
CA ALA A 150 9.81 19.70 24.99
C ALA A 150 8.60 19.02 25.66
N LYS A 151 7.37 19.44 25.33
CA LYS A 151 6.12 18.83 25.81
C LYS A 151 5.91 17.40 25.31
N ARG A 152 6.49 17.04 24.17
CA ARG A 152 6.45 15.68 23.62
C ARG A 152 7.53 14.80 24.25
N ALA A 153 8.72 15.35 24.51
CA ALA A 153 9.79 14.67 25.23
C ALA A 153 9.42 14.38 26.70
N GLY A 154 8.80 15.33 27.40
CA GLY A 154 8.38 15.17 28.80
C GLY A 154 7.19 14.24 29.03
N ARG A 155 6.52 13.75 27.98
CA ARG A 155 5.44 12.74 28.06
C ARG A 155 5.92 11.29 27.85
N SER A 156 7.23 11.06 27.71
CA SER A 156 7.80 9.75 27.35
C SER A 156 8.46 8.96 28.49
N THR A 157 8.27 9.35 29.75
CA THR A 157 8.77 8.56 30.89
C THR A 157 7.63 8.19 31.84
N THR A 158 6.93 7.11 31.52
CA THR A 158 6.23 6.30 32.52
C THR A 158 7.04 5.02 32.68
N PRO A 159 7.67 4.74 33.83
CA PRO A 159 8.24 3.42 34.08
C PRO A 159 7.08 2.43 34.27
N VAL A 160 7.15 1.34 33.52
CA VAL A 160 6.34 0.14 33.71
C VAL A 160 6.53 -0.37 35.14
N ALA A 161 5.41 -0.67 35.79
CA ALA A 161 5.31 -1.16 37.15
C ALA A 161 6.27 -2.31 37.45
N ALA A 162 6.91 -2.25 38.62
CA ALA A 162 7.54 -3.39 39.25
C ALA A 162 6.46 -4.38 39.71
N LEU A 163 6.48 -5.58 39.11
CA LEU A 163 5.98 -6.81 39.71
C LEU A 163 7.11 -7.37 40.59
N GLY A 164 6.83 -7.53 41.89
CA GLY A 164 7.74 -8.07 42.90
C GLY A 164 7.22 -7.81 44.30
#